data_AF-A0A6A5FQW7-F1
#
_entry.id   AF-A0A6A5FQW7-F1
#
_cell.length_a   1.000
_cell.length_b   1.000
_cell.length_c   1.000
_cell.angle_alpha   90.00
_cell.angle_beta   90.00
_cell.angle_gamma   90.00
#
_symmetry.space_group_name_H-M   'P 1'
#
loop_
_entity.id
_entity.type
_entity.pdbx_description
1 polymer ?
#
loop_
_entity_poly.entity_id
_entity_poly.type
_entity_poly.pdbx_seq_one_letter_code
_entity_poly.pdbx_strand_id
1 'polypeptide(L)'
;MATICQIWRPDRGRCFKTSGIVIVLFMDLVLQCVNGYLSSPHVGQEPPYTRDAQHAPVITSPVVPAAASVSPTEEESYAFKCPSGGPCSRLPADCMQCNYQHNCTYRKPASFTCKLKKGVHCIGESGQQQTNFSLSITCQFCWQLDPSQYRCSNSTCMTVSCPRKRYNATCDVLDHVHCLGKRRFHKRLYCNWTGGYKWSTALALSITLGGFGADRFYLGQWREGLGKLFSFGGLGIWTLIDVLLIGVGYVGPADGSLYI
;
A
#
# COMPACT_ATOMS: atom_id res chain seq x y z
N MET A 1 14.26 2.44 33.04
CA MET A 1 13.71 1.07 33.14
C MET A 1 12.56 0.98 32.15
N ALA A 2 12.53 0.19 31.08
CA ALA A 2 13.37 -0.89 30.63
C ALA A 2 13.72 -0.67 29.15
N THR A 3 15.00 -0.85 28.87
CA THR A 3 15.59 -1.22 27.58
C THR A 3 14.96 -2.52 27.09
N ILE A 4 15.13 -2.81 25.79
CA ILE A 4 14.88 -4.09 25.10
C ILE A 4 13.60 -4.09 24.25
N CYS A 5 13.76 -3.79 22.95
CA CYS A 5 12.91 -4.37 21.91
C CYS A 5 13.73 -5.47 21.23
N GLN A 6 13.64 -6.69 21.78
CA GLN A 6 14.30 -7.88 21.24
C GLN A 6 13.72 -8.29 19.88
N ILE A 7 14.62 -8.84 19.07
CA ILE A 7 14.41 -9.86 18.02
C ILE A 7 13.42 -9.48 16.90
N TRP A 8 14.01 -9.04 15.79
CA TRP A 8 13.39 -9.12 14.48
C TRP A 8 13.58 -10.56 13.95
N ARG A 9 12.49 -11.25 13.60
CA ARG A 9 12.51 -12.56 12.92
C ARG A 9 12.74 -12.33 11.42
N PRO A 10 13.88 -12.74 10.83
CA PRO A 10 14.03 -12.74 9.39
C PRO A 10 13.34 -13.99 8.85
N ASP A 11 12.20 -13.84 8.19
CA ASP A 11 11.58 -14.92 7.42
C ASP A 11 11.66 -14.63 5.93
N ARG A 12 12.79 -14.99 5.33
CA ARG A 12 12.89 -15.76 4.09
C ARG A 12 14.35 -15.94 3.68
N GLY A 13 14.77 -17.20 3.60
CA GLY A 13 16.12 -17.61 3.28
C GLY A 13 16.57 -17.16 1.88
N ARG A 14 17.76 -16.55 1.84
CA ARG A 14 18.65 -16.61 0.67
C ARG A 14 20.08 -16.71 1.17
N CYS A 15 20.75 -17.78 0.74
CA CYS A 15 22.07 -18.21 1.19
C CYS A 15 23.16 -17.22 0.75
N PHE A 16 23.62 -16.36 1.67
CA PHE A 16 24.84 -15.55 1.52
C PHE A 16 26.01 -16.32 2.13
N LYS A 17 26.73 -17.13 1.35
CA LYS A 17 27.91 -17.84 1.86
C LYS A 17 29.21 -17.60 1.10
N THR A 18 29.22 -16.74 0.07
CA THR A 18 30.44 -16.53 -0.74
C THR A 18 30.89 -15.08 -0.80
N SER A 19 29.98 -14.10 -0.75
CA SER A 19 30.34 -12.67 -0.80
C SER A 19 30.86 -12.11 0.53
N GLY A 20 30.57 -12.75 1.67
CA GLY A 20 31.00 -12.27 2.99
C GLY A 20 32.50 -12.36 3.23
N ILE A 21 33.17 -13.37 2.67
CA ILE A 21 34.61 -13.59 2.86
C ILE A 21 35.43 -12.54 2.10
N VAL A 22 34.98 -12.15 0.91
CA VAL A 22 35.66 -11.12 0.09
C VAL A 22 35.54 -9.73 0.73
N ILE A 23 34.42 -9.44 1.40
CA ILE A 23 34.20 -8.16 2.08
C ILE A 23 35.06 -8.06 3.36
N VAL A 24 35.21 -9.16 4.11
CA VAL A 24 36.07 -9.18 5.31
C VAL A 24 37.54 -9.00 4.95
N LEU A 25 38.01 -9.67 3.89
CA LEU A 25 39.40 -9.54 3.42
C LEU A 25 39.73 -8.12 2.90
N PHE A 26 38.74 -7.41 2.34
CA PHE A 26 38.92 -6.04 1.89
C PHE A 26 38.91 -5.03 3.07
N MET A 27 38.19 -5.34 4.16
CA MET A 27 38.19 -4.52 5.38
C MET A 27 39.48 -4.66 6.19
N ASP A 28 40.06 -5.85 6.25
CA ASP A 28 41.36 -6.08 6.91
C ASP A 28 42.51 -5.33 6.20
N LEU A 29 42.45 -5.22 4.87
CA LEU A 29 43.45 -4.47 4.09
C LEU A 29 43.42 -2.95 4.38
N VAL A 30 42.26 -2.41 4.75
CA VAL A 30 42.08 -0.98 5.07
C VAL A 30 42.44 -0.69 6.53
N LEU A 31 42.28 -1.66 7.43
CA LEU A 31 42.54 -1.47 8.87
C LEU A 31 44.04 -1.38 9.21
N GLN A 32 44.92 -1.92 8.37
CA GLN A 32 46.37 -1.80 8.54
C GLN A 32 46.93 -0.39 8.26
N CYS A 33 46.12 0.53 7.70
CA CYS A 33 46.56 1.88 7.34
C CYS A 33 46.24 2.96 8.39
N VAL A 34 45.55 2.64 9.50
CA VAL A 34 45.03 3.65 10.45
C VAL A 34 45.62 3.53 11.87
N ASN A 35 46.80 2.90 12.02
CA ASN A 35 47.57 3.05 13.26
C ASN A 35 48.48 4.29 13.16
N GLY A 36 47.92 5.45 13.51
CA GLY A 36 48.69 6.68 13.70
C GLY A 36 47.86 7.86 14.19
N TYR A 37 47.82 8.04 15.52
CA TYR A 37 47.70 9.31 16.27
C TYR A 37 46.38 10.13 16.07
N LEU A 38 45.76 10.85 17.00
CA LEU A 38 45.91 11.18 18.41
C LEU A 38 44.57 11.83 18.87
N SER A 39 44.17 11.57 20.11
CA SER A 39 43.50 12.44 21.13
C SER A 39 42.35 13.43 20.83
N SER A 40 41.38 13.37 21.77
CA SER A 40 40.30 14.30 22.15
C SER A 40 40.78 15.71 22.57
N PRO A 41 39.91 16.75 22.56
CA PRO A 41 39.26 17.16 23.83
C PRO A 41 37.78 17.65 23.73
N HIS A 42 37.14 17.68 24.91
CA HIS A 42 35.81 18.22 25.26
C HIS A 42 35.61 19.74 25.04
N VAL A 43 34.33 20.17 24.90
CA VAL A 43 33.58 21.33 25.46
C VAL A 43 32.23 21.35 24.69
N GLY A 44 30.99 21.48 25.19
CA GLY A 44 30.41 21.98 26.43
C GLY A 44 29.29 23.00 26.07
N GLN A 45 28.07 22.77 26.56
CA GLN A 45 26.90 23.68 26.73
C GLN A 45 25.78 23.83 25.65
N GLU A 46 24.58 23.32 26.00
CA GLU A 46 23.22 23.92 25.82
C GLU A 46 23.04 25.13 26.79
N PRO A 47 22.07 26.11 26.67
CA PRO A 47 20.59 25.93 26.63
C PRO A 47 19.82 27.12 25.92
N PRO A 48 18.57 27.54 26.28
CA PRO A 48 17.24 26.91 26.08
C PRO A 48 16.15 27.82 25.43
N TYR A 49 15.02 27.17 25.04
CA TYR A 49 13.60 27.60 24.96
C TYR A 49 13.17 29.07 24.75
N THR A 50 12.20 29.30 23.84
CA THR A 50 10.93 29.96 24.19
C THR A 50 9.85 29.77 23.12
N ARG A 51 8.61 29.67 23.62
CA ARG A 51 7.34 29.45 22.95
C ARG A 51 6.60 30.78 23.02
N ASP A 52 6.00 31.27 21.95
CA ASP A 52 4.66 31.88 22.01
C ASP A 52 4.07 32.24 20.64
N ALA A 53 2.74 32.12 20.61
CA ALA A 53 1.82 32.44 19.53
C ALA A 53 1.50 33.94 19.49
N GLN A 54 0.83 34.43 18.43
CA GLN A 54 -0.45 35.16 18.49
C GLN A 54 -0.87 35.79 17.12
N HIS A 55 -2.10 35.45 16.69
CA HIS A 55 -3.18 36.26 16.03
C HIS A 55 -2.92 37.02 14.70
N ALA A 56 -3.57 36.66 13.57
CA ALA A 56 -4.95 37.00 13.08
C ALA A 56 -5.02 38.40 12.38
N PRO A 57 -5.88 38.67 11.36
CA PRO A 57 -7.33 38.43 11.37
C PRO A 57 -8.01 37.91 10.09
N VAL A 58 -9.27 37.53 10.32
CA VAL A 58 -10.34 37.04 9.45
C VAL A 58 -11.04 38.20 8.72
N ILE A 59 -11.50 37.98 7.47
CA ILE A 59 -12.65 38.70 6.89
C ILE A 59 -13.60 37.68 6.22
N THR A 60 -14.89 37.85 6.50
CA THR A 60 -16.04 36.98 6.24
C THR A 60 -16.92 37.45 5.06
N SER A 61 -17.46 36.47 4.30
CA SER A 61 -18.79 36.38 3.63
C SER A 61 -19.13 37.25 2.39
N PRO A 62 -20.21 36.94 1.60
CA PRO A 62 -21.07 35.74 1.54
C PRO A 62 -21.38 35.16 0.12
N VAL A 63 -21.84 33.90 0.15
CA VAL A 63 -22.70 33.07 -0.74
C VAL A 63 -23.35 33.66 -2.00
N VAL A 64 -23.17 32.97 -3.15
CA VAL A 64 -24.20 32.61 -4.16
C VAL A 64 -23.84 31.26 -4.81
N PRO A 65 -24.66 30.18 -4.74
CA PRO A 65 -24.49 28.99 -5.56
C PRO A 65 -25.40 29.08 -6.80
N ALA A 66 -24.79 29.23 -7.98
CA ALA A 66 -25.50 29.16 -9.25
C ALA A 66 -25.53 27.72 -9.77
N ALA A 67 -26.76 27.28 -10.07
CA ALA A 67 -27.15 26.18 -10.96
C ALA A 67 -26.49 24.81 -10.73
N ALA A 68 -27.24 23.93 -10.08
CA ALA A 68 -27.13 22.49 -10.25
C ALA A 68 -27.32 22.16 -11.75
N SER A 69 -26.22 21.83 -12.44
CA SER A 69 -26.30 21.09 -13.68
C SER A 69 -26.83 19.69 -13.34
N VAL A 70 -27.99 19.39 -13.91
CA VAL A 70 -28.61 18.06 -13.90
C VAL A 70 -27.56 17.04 -14.31
N SER A 71 -27.14 16.20 -13.37
CA SER A 71 -26.31 15.04 -13.64
C SER A 71 -27.08 14.12 -14.58
N PRO A 72 -26.45 13.59 -15.65
CA PRO A 72 -27.10 12.65 -16.54
C PRO A 72 -27.56 11.44 -15.72
N THR A 73 -28.80 11.03 -16.00
CA THR A 73 -29.51 9.88 -15.43
C THR A 73 -28.57 8.69 -15.19
N GLU A 74 -28.55 8.19 -13.94
CA GLU A 74 -27.92 6.93 -13.56
C GLU A 74 -28.37 5.72 -14.42
N GLU A 75 -29.41 5.90 -15.25
CA GLU A 75 -29.96 4.91 -16.18
C GLU A 75 -29.06 4.59 -17.39
N GLU A 76 -28.21 5.51 -17.86
CA GLU A 76 -27.40 5.25 -19.08
C GLU A 76 -26.01 4.62 -18.81
N SER A 77 -25.46 4.79 -17.60
CA SER A 77 -24.07 4.41 -17.31
C SER A 77 -23.85 2.90 -17.07
N TYR A 78 -24.87 2.19 -16.58
CA TYR A 78 -24.74 0.75 -16.28
C TYR A 78 -24.91 -0.13 -17.53
N ALA A 79 -25.66 0.34 -18.54
CA ALA A 79 -25.98 -0.47 -19.72
C ALA A 79 -24.73 -0.85 -20.53
N PHE A 80 -23.76 0.07 -20.63
CA PHE A 80 -22.49 -0.18 -21.32
C PHE A 80 -21.57 -1.19 -20.61
N LYS A 81 -21.76 -1.42 -19.31
CA LYS A 81 -20.94 -2.38 -18.53
C LYS A 81 -21.54 -3.78 -18.48
N CYS A 82 -22.78 -3.93 -18.94
CA CYS A 82 -23.52 -5.18 -18.82
C CYS A 82 -23.44 -5.99 -20.12
N PRO A 83 -22.81 -7.17 -20.11
CA PRO A 83 -22.82 -8.05 -21.27
C PRO A 83 -24.25 -8.53 -21.55
N SER A 84 -24.64 -8.55 -22.82
CA SER A 84 -25.96 -9.02 -23.28
C SER A 84 -25.84 -10.36 -24.02
N GLY A 85 -26.87 -11.20 -23.92
CA GLY A 85 -26.94 -12.48 -24.64
C GLY A 85 -26.22 -13.65 -23.97
N GLY A 86 -25.63 -13.46 -22.78
CA GLY A 86 -25.04 -14.53 -21.96
C GLY A 86 -26.05 -15.23 -21.04
N PRO A 87 -25.63 -16.28 -20.32
CA PRO A 87 -26.47 -16.94 -19.31
C PRO A 87 -26.71 -16.01 -18.12
N CYS A 88 -27.95 -15.98 -17.61
CA CYS A 88 -28.34 -15.10 -16.51
C CYS A 88 -27.54 -15.32 -15.22
N SER A 89 -27.02 -16.53 -14.98
CA SER A 89 -26.22 -16.88 -13.80
C SER A 89 -24.81 -16.27 -13.76
N ARG A 90 -24.29 -15.80 -14.90
CA ARG A 90 -22.96 -15.17 -15.00
C ARG A 90 -23.02 -13.65 -15.13
N LEU A 91 -24.21 -13.08 -14.98
CA LEU A 91 -24.41 -11.66 -15.14
C LEU A 91 -23.80 -10.91 -13.94
N PRO A 92 -23.07 -9.79 -14.15
CA PRO A 92 -22.54 -8.98 -13.05
C PRO A 92 -23.63 -8.52 -12.08
N ALA A 93 -23.29 -8.41 -10.79
CA ALA A 93 -24.24 -8.00 -9.77
C ALA A 93 -24.86 -6.62 -10.01
N ASP A 94 -24.15 -5.71 -10.70
CA ASP A 94 -24.62 -4.35 -10.98
C ASP A 94 -25.70 -4.30 -12.07
N CYS A 95 -25.88 -5.38 -12.85
CA CYS A 95 -26.81 -5.47 -13.97
C CYS A 95 -28.19 -6.03 -13.57
N MET A 96 -28.35 -6.42 -12.31
CA MET A 96 -29.59 -7.01 -11.79
C MET A 96 -29.87 -6.55 -10.36
N GLN A 97 -31.13 -6.68 -9.94
CA GLN A 97 -31.58 -6.39 -8.59
C GLN A 97 -32.18 -7.67 -7.99
N CYS A 98 -31.51 -8.23 -7.00
CA CYS A 98 -31.96 -9.45 -6.30
C CYS A 98 -32.67 -9.14 -4.99
N ASN A 99 -33.69 -9.94 -4.67
CA ASN A 99 -34.35 -9.91 -3.37
C ASN A 99 -33.63 -10.88 -2.42
N TYR A 100 -32.66 -10.36 -1.67
CA TYR A 100 -31.89 -11.16 -0.71
C TYR A 100 -32.66 -11.35 0.60
N GLN A 101 -33.06 -12.58 0.87
CA GLN A 101 -33.59 -12.96 2.18
C GLN A 101 -32.44 -13.33 3.14
N HIS A 102 -32.50 -12.87 4.38
CA HIS A 102 -31.45 -13.12 5.39
C HIS A 102 -31.68 -14.42 6.21
N ASN A 103 -32.64 -15.24 5.82
CA ASN A 103 -33.05 -16.49 6.49
C ASN A 103 -32.31 -17.75 5.97
N CYS A 104 -31.15 -17.58 5.33
CA CYS A 104 -30.37 -18.69 4.80
C CYS A 104 -29.29 -19.18 5.79
N THR A 105 -28.89 -20.44 5.69
CA THR A 105 -27.80 -21.01 6.49
C THR A 105 -26.45 -20.52 5.99
N TYR A 106 -25.63 -19.94 6.87
CA TYR A 106 -24.30 -19.43 6.53
C TYR A 106 -23.45 -20.49 5.79
N ARG A 107 -22.80 -20.06 4.70
CA ARG A 107 -21.94 -20.88 3.81
C ARG A 107 -22.66 -21.99 3.04
N LYS A 108 -23.99 -22.05 3.05
CA LYS A 108 -24.78 -22.96 2.20
C LYS A 108 -25.31 -22.23 0.97
N PRO A 109 -25.50 -22.93 -0.18
CA PRO A 109 -26.14 -22.33 -1.35
C PRO A 109 -27.60 -22.01 -1.04
N ALA A 110 -28.04 -20.82 -1.44
CA ALA A 110 -29.41 -20.34 -1.32
C ALA A 110 -29.82 -19.67 -2.63
N SER A 111 -31.07 -19.88 -3.03
CA SER A 111 -31.61 -19.35 -4.29
C SER A 111 -32.45 -18.11 -4.04
N PHE A 112 -32.12 -17.01 -4.70
CA PHE A 112 -32.82 -15.72 -4.59
C PHE A 112 -33.41 -15.30 -5.92
N THR A 113 -34.55 -14.61 -5.89
CA THR A 113 -35.20 -14.09 -7.10
C THR A 113 -34.57 -12.75 -7.50
N CYS A 114 -34.08 -12.68 -8.73
CA CYS A 114 -33.41 -11.52 -9.31
C CYS A 114 -34.18 -10.96 -10.51
N LYS A 115 -34.23 -9.63 -10.60
CA LYS A 115 -34.82 -8.89 -11.72
C LYS A 115 -33.73 -8.19 -12.52
N LEU A 116 -33.78 -8.26 -13.84
CA LEU A 116 -32.85 -7.51 -14.70
C LEU A 116 -33.12 -6.01 -14.66
N LYS A 117 -32.05 -5.21 -14.75
CA LYS A 117 -32.18 -3.77 -14.99
C LYS A 117 -32.64 -3.50 -16.43
N LYS A 118 -33.24 -2.33 -16.66
CA LYS A 118 -33.72 -1.91 -17.99
C LYS A 118 -32.58 -1.98 -19.01
N GLY A 119 -32.83 -2.56 -20.18
CA GLY A 119 -31.86 -2.64 -21.28
C GLY A 119 -30.84 -3.78 -21.19
N VAL A 120 -30.92 -4.65 -20.18
CA VAL A 120 -30.06 -5.85 -20.09
C VAL A 120 -30.87 -7.10 -20.44
N HIS A 121 -30.31 -7.96 -21.30
CA HIS A 121 -30.95 -9.18 -21.75
C HIS A 121 -30.04 -10.40 -21.52
N CYS A 122 -30.56 -11.43 -20.87
CA CYS A 122 -29.87 -12.70 -20.65
C CYS A 122 -30.75 -13.89 -21.03
N ILE A 123 -30.10 -15.01 -21.27
CA ILE A 123 -30.74 -16.27 -21.66
C ILE A 123 -30.82 -17.18 -20.41
N GLY A 124 -32.02 -17.67 -20.11
CA GLY A 124 -32.23 -18.64 -19.03
C GLY A 124 -31.83 -20.06 -19.44
N GLU A 125 -31.85 -21.00 -18.50
CA GLU A 125 -31.55 -22.41 -18.78
C GLU A 125 -32.51 -23.03 -19.82
N SER A 126 -33.71 -22.46 -19.98
CA SER A 126 -34.71 -22.87 -20.97
C SER A 126 -34.51 -22.25 -22.37
N GLY A 127 -33.41 -21.54 -22.62
CA GLY A 127 -33.15 -20.89 -23.92
C GLY A 127 -34.01 -19.65 -24.21
N GLN A 128 -34.89 -19.27 -23.29
CA GLN A 128 -35.76 -18.10 -23.41
C GLN A 128 -35.17 -16.88 -22.70
N GLN A 129 -35.52 -15.70 -23.20
CA GLN A 129 -35.20 -14.43 -22.57
C GLN A 129 -36.01 -14.28 -21.28
N GLN A 130 -35.32 -14.10 -20.15
CA GLN A 130 -35.96 -13.99 -18.84
C GLN A 130 -35.75 -12.59 -18.26
N THR A 131 -36.81 -11.98 -17.74
CA THR A 131 -36.74 -10.71 -16.99
C THR A 131 -36.56 -10.95 -15.49
N ASN A 132 -37.08 -12.07 -15.00
CA ASN A 132 -36.93 -12.53 -13.62
C ASN A 132 -36.38 -13.96 -13.65
N PHE A 133 -35.37 -14.23 -12.84
CA PHE A 133 -34.76 -15.55 -12.73
C PHE A 133 -34.34 -15.84 -11.30
N SER A 134 -34.04 -17.10 -11.00
CA SER A 134 -33.51 -17.52 -9.70
C SER A 134 -32.00 -17.65 -9.76
N LEU A 135 -31.28 -16.94 -8.90
CA LEU A 135 -29.82 -16.98 -8.80
C LEU A 135 -29.43 -17.76 -7.54
N SER A 136 -28.64 -18.82 -7.71
CA SER A 136 -28.07 -19.57 -6.59
C SER A 136 -26.73 -18.96 -6.16
N ILE A 137 -26.63 -18.51 -4.91
CA ILE A 137 -25.42 -17.94 -4.34
C ILE A 137 -25.13 -18.55 -2.97
N THR A 138 -23.89 -18.52 -2.54
CA THR A 138 -23.53 -18.92 -1.17
C THR A 138 -24.01 -17.87 -0.17
N CYS A 139 -24.72 -18.30 0.86
CA CYS A 139 -25.21 -17.43 1.93
C CYS A 139 -24.05 -16.89 2.79
N GLN A 140 -23.50 -15.73 2.41
CA GLN A 140 -22.47 -15.00 3.14
C GLN A 140 -22.51 -13.50 2.82
N PHE A 141 -22.20 -12.66 3.80
CA PHE A 141 -22.16 -11.20 3.58
C PHE A 141 -20.90 -10.78 2.83
N CYS A 142 -21.00 -9.71 2.04
CA CYS A 142 -19.91 -9.17 1.21
C CYS A 142 -18.60 -8.89 1.99
N TRP A 143 -18.68 -8.50 3.25
CA TRP A 143 -17.52 -8.23 4.11
C TRP A 143 -16.84 -9.50 4.69
N GLN A 144 -17.52 -10.66 4.60
CA GLN A 144 -17.02 -11.97 5.05
C GLN A 144 -16.35 -12.79 3.94
N LEU A 145 -16.30 -12.27 2.71
CA LEU A 145 -15.67 -12.95 1.58
C LEU A 145 -14.17 -13.16 1.81
N ASP A 146 -13.61 -14.11 1.07
CA ASP A 146 -12.17 -14.31 1.01
C ASP A 146 -11.46 -13.12 0.33
N PRO A 147 -10.20 -12.81 0.73
CA PRO A 147 -9.44 -11.70 0.15
C PRO A 147 -9.22 -11.76 -1.37
N SER A 148 -9.39 -12.92 -2.00
CA SER A 148 -9.31 -13.10 -3.44
C SER A 148 -10.55 -12.60 -4.20
N GLN A 149 -11.68 -12.39 -3.51
CA GLN A 149 -12.98 -12.09 -4.10
C GLN A 149 -13.35 -10.60 -4.04
N TYR A 150 -12.50 -9.76 -3.47
CA TYR A 150 -12.68 -8.31 -3.42
C TYR A 150 -11.36 -7.58 -3.62
N ARG A 151 -11.43 -6.33 -4.09
CA ARG A 151 -10.29 -5.42 -4.26
C ARG A 151 -10.43 -4.30 -3.25
N CYS A 152 -9.42 -4.09 -2.42
CA CYS A 152 -9.37 -2.93 -1.53
C CYS A 152 -8.48 -1.85 -2.12
N SER A 153 -8.99 -0.63 -2.16
CA SER A 153 -8.24 0.56 -2.55
C SER A 153 -8.12 1.52 -1.36
N ASN A 154 -6.98 2.19 -1.28
CA ASN A 154 -6.79 3.41 -0.50
C ASN A 154 -5.61 4.18 -1.11
N SER A 155 -5.75 5.50 -1.28
CA SER A 155 -4.79 6.37 -1.94
C SER A 155 -3.65 6.86 -1.05
N THR A 156 -3.73 6.74 0.28
CA THR A 156 -2.77 7.39 1.20
C THR A 156 -2.39 6.51 2.39
N CYS A 157 -1.66 5.41 2.14
CA CYS A 157 -1.11 4.59 3.23
C CYS A 157 0.42 4.44 3.16
N MET A 158 1.06 4.45 4.33
CA MET A 158 2.49 4.15 4.50
C MET A 158 2.63 2.72 5.03
N THR A 159 3.46 1.91 4.40
CA THR A 159 3.71 0.51 4.80
C THR A 159 4.67 0.41 5.98
N VAL A 160 5.67 1.28 6.03
CA VAL A 160 6.71 1.26 7.05
C VAL A 160 6.36 2.25 8.17
N SER A 161 5.69 1.76 9.21
CA SER A 161 5.44 2.49 10.47
C SER A 161 5.73 1.58 11.65
N CYS A 162 6.38 2.12 12.70
CA CYS A 162 6.65 1.40 13.95
C CYS A 162 5.90 2.09 15.11
N PRO A 163 4.92 1.42 15.76
CA PRO A 163 4.36 0.10 15.41
C PRO A 163 3.55 0.14 14.10
N ARG A 164 3.39 -1.01 13.44
CA ARG A 164 2.63 -1.12 12.18
C ARG A 164 1.18 -0.67 12.40
N LYS A 165 0.81 0.45 11.77
CA LYS A 165 -0.54 0.99 11.84
C LYS A 165 -1.47 0.25 10.87
N ARG A 166 -2.72 0.00 11.33
CA ARG A 166 -3.81 -0.45 10.45
C ARG A 166 -4.51 0.77 9.87
N TYR A 167 -4.92 0.68 8.61
CA TYR A 167 -5.67 1.73 7.93
C TYR A 167 -7.07 1.22 7.55
N ASN A 168 -8.01 2.16 7.43
CA ASN A 168 -9.34 1.87 6.92
C ASN A 168 -9.28 1.86 5.38
N ALA A 169 -9.39 0.68 4.78
CA ALA A 169 -9.48 0.53 3.33
C ALA A 169 -10.94 0.53 2.89
N THR A 170 -11.21 1.02 1.67
CA THR A 170 -12.49 0.84 1.00
C THR A 170 -12.36 -0.34 0.06
N CYS A 171 -13.17 -1.36 0.29
CA CYS A 171 -13.13 -2.63 -0.43
C CYS A 171 -14.38 -2.79 -1.29
N ASP A 172 -14.16 -3.17 -2.53
CA ASP A 172 -15.18 -3.39 -3.55
C ASP A 172 -15.12 -4.86 -3.99
N VAL A 173 -16.24 -5.57 -3.89
CA VAL A 173 -16.37 -6.97 -4.31
C VAL A 173 -16.27 -7.07 -5.83
N LEU A 174 -15.63 -8.15 -6.34
CA LEU A 174 -15.52 -8.40 -7.77
C LEU A 174 -16.91 -8.58 -8.42
N ASP A 175 -17.03 -8.15 -9.68
CA ASP A 175 -18.32 -8.05 -10.38
C ASP A 175 -19.05 -9.39 -10.55
N HIS A 176 -18.29 -10.47 -10.70
CA HIS A 176 -18.79 -11.84 -10.86
C HIS A 176 -19.09 -12.55 -9.53
N VAL A 177 -18.78 -11.93 -8.39
CA VAL A 177 -19.01 -12.52 -7.07
C VAL A 177 -20.28 -11.94 -6.48
N HIS A 178 -21.24 -12.80 -6.17
CA HIS A 178 -22.51 -12.42 -5.56
C HIS A 178 -22.47 -12.67 -4.04
N CYS A 179 -22.95 -11.70 -3.27
CA CYS A 179 -22.88 -11.72 -1.81
C CYS A 179 -24.04 -10.90 -1.21
N LEU A 180 -24.36 -11.16 0.05
CA LEU A 180 -25.42 -10.43 0.76
C LEU A 180 -24.92 -9.08 1.28
N GLY A 181 -25.80 -8.08 1.24
CA GLY A 181 -25.56 -6.74 1.80
C GLY A 181 -24.82 -5.79 0.85
N LYS A 182 -24.11 -4.81 1.41
CA LYS A 182 -23.40 -3.78 0.64
C LYS A 182 -22.12 -4.34 0.02
N ARG A 183 -21.99 -4.26 -1.31
CA ARG A 183 -20.80 -4.70 -2.08
C ARG A 183 -19.56 -3.85 -1.82
N ARG A 184 -19.76 -2.58 -1.45
CA ARG A 184 -18.71 -1.65 -1.03
C ARG A 184 -18.71 -1.53 0.48
N PHE A 185 -17.60 -1.90 1.12
CA PHE A 185 -17.48 -1.93 2.57
C PHE A 185 -16.10 -1.46 3.06
N HIS A 186 -16.04 -1.02 4.32
CA HIS A 186 -14.78 -0.62 4.95
C HIS A 186 -14.15 -1.78 5.71
N LYS A 187 -12.82 -1.93 5.60
CA LYS A 187 -12.07 -2.98 6.32
C LYS A 187 -10.75 -2.43 6.87
N ARG A 188 -10.38 -2.85 8.08
CA ARG A 188 -9.07 -2.52 8.68
C ARG A 188 -8.01 -3.49 8.18
N LEU A 189 -7.06 -2.99 7.39
CA LEU A 189 -5.99 -3.77 6.79
C LEU A 189 -4.62 -3.18 7.11
N TYR A 190 -3.56 -3.97 6.90
CA TYR A 190 -2.18 -3.48 6.92
C TYR A 190 -1.82 -2.96 5.53
N CYS A 191 -1.14 -1.81 5.46
CA CYS A 191 -0.74 -1.22 4.19
C CYS A 191 0.32 -2.11 3.53
N ASN A 192 0.10 -2.42 2.26
CA ASN A 192 1.05 -3.14 1.42
C ASN A 192 1.17 -2.39 0.10
N TRP A 193 1.70 -1.17 0.19
CA TRP A 193 1.91 -0.29 -0.95
C TRP A 193 3.39 -0.26 -1.36
N THR A 194 3.63 -0.34 -2.66
CA THR A 194 4.96 -0.31 -3.29
C THR A 194 5.08 0.94 -4.16
N GLY A 195 6.12 1.74 -3.95
CA GLY A 195 6.35 2.99 -4.69
C GLY A 195 7.17 2.84 -5.97
N GLY A 196 7.45 1.60 -6.41
CA GLY A 196 8.27 1.35 -7.61
C GLY A 196 9.77 1.22 -7.35
N TYR A 197 10.22 1.41 -6.10
CA TYR A 197 11.63 1.30 -5.73
C TYR A 197 12.10 -0.15 -5.73
N LYS A 198 13.16 -0.45 -6.49
CA LYS A 198 13.77 -1.78 -6.55
C LYS A 198 14.88 -1.90 -5.52
N TRP A 199 14.83 -2.95 -4.70
CA TRP A 199 15.87 -3.18 -3.68
C TRP A 199 17.26 -3.36 -4.30
N SER A 200 17.34 -4.13 -5.39
CA SER A 200 18.59 -4.38 -6.11
C SER A 200 19.20 -3.11 -6.69
N THR A 201 18.39 -2.19 -7.20
CA THR A 201 18.85 -0.90 -7.73
C THR A 201 19.38 -0.02 -6.60
N ALA A 202 18.67 0.07 -5.47
CA ALA A 202 19.14 0.83 -4.31
C ALA A 202 20.49 0.28 -3.81
N LEU A 203 20.64 -1.05 -3.73
CA LEU A 203 21.88 -1.71 -3.33
C LEU A 203 23.01 -1.46 -4.34
N ALA A 204 22.74 -1.59 -5.64
CA ALA A 204 23.73 -1.35 -6.68
C ALA A 204 24.24 0.10 -6.67
N LEU A 205 23.32 1.07 -6.52
CA LEU A 205 23.67 2.50 -6.40
C LEU A 205 24.46 2.80 -5.13
N SER A 206 24.18 2.09 -4.03
CA SER A 206 24.95 2.22 -2.78
C SER A 206 26.40 1.73 -2.96
N ILE A 207 26.61 0.63 -3.69
CA ILE A 207 27.95 0.08 -3.95
C ILE A 207 28.75 0.96 -4.91
N THR A 208 28.16 1.38 -6.03
CA THR A 208 28.90 2.07 -7.11
C THR A 208 28.98 3.58 -6.92
N LEU A 209 27.93 4.18 -6.38
CA LEU A 209 27.73 5.64 -6.31
C LEU A 209 27.32 6.10 -4.90
N GLY A 210 27.47 5.25 -3.87
CA GLY A 210 27.09 5.58 -2.50
C GLY A 210 27.90 6.73 -1.92
N GLY A 211 29.15 6.92 -2.37
CA GLY A 211 30.00 8.01 -1.91
C GLY A 211 29.45 9.39 -2.27
N PHE A 212 28.70 9.47 -3.37
CA PHE A 212 27.99 10.67 -3.81
C PHE A 212 26.55 10.74 -3.27
N GLY A 213 26.11 9.73 -2.49
CA GLY A 213 24.76 9.64 -1.93
C GLY A 213 23.67 9.30 -2.93
N ALA A 214 24.00 8.71 -4.09
CA ALA A 214 23.03 8.36 -5.13
C ALA A 214 21.94 7.40 -4.65
N ASP A 215 22.28 6.51 -3.71
CA ASP A 215 21.36 5.63 -3.01
C ASP A 215 20.29 6.40 -2.22
N ARG A 216 20.66 7.49 -1.54
CA ARG A 216 19.72 8.31 -0.76
C ARG A 216 18.86 9.20 -1.64
N PHE A 217 19.43 9.73 -2.71
CA PHE A 217 18.65 10.43 -3.73
C PHE A 217 17.63 9.50 -4.39
N TYR A 218 18.02 8.25 -4.70
CA TYR A 218 17.11 7.25 -5.27
C TYR A 218 15.94 6.93 -4.33
N LEU A 219 16.16 6.89 -3.01
CA LEU A 219 15.11 6.61 -2.02
C LEU A 219 14.27 7.85 -1.63
N GLY A 220 14.50 9.00 -2.26
CA GLY A 220 13.80 10.25 -1.95
C GLY A 220 14.32 11.00 -0.72
N GLN A 221 15.41 10.54 -0.11
CA GLN A 221 16.03 11.13 1.09
C GLN A 221 17.09 12.18 0.70
N TRP A 222 16.68 13.21 -0.02
CA TRP A 222 17.59 14.20 -0.63
C TRP A 222 18.47 14.95 0.39
N ARG A 223 17.96 15.20 1.59
CA ARG A 223 18.71 15.89 2.67
C ARG A 223 19.93 15.09 3.12
N GLU A 224 19.76 13.78 3.31
CA GLU A 224 20.86 12.88 3.68
C GLU A 224 21.82 12.67 2.50
N GLY A 225 21.30 12.58 1.27
CA GLY A 225 22.12 12.52 0.06
C GLY A 225 23.05 13.73 -0.09
N LEU A 226 22.55 14.93 0.19
CA LEU A 226 23.35 16.16 0.10
C LEU A 226 24.45 16.20 1.18
N GLY A 227 24.19 15.70 2.37
CA GLY A 227 25.19 15.56 3.43
C GLY A 227 26.34 14.62 3.04
N LYS A 228 26.04 13.52 2.33
CA LYS A 228 27.08 12.63 1.77
C LYS A 228 27.88 13.30 0.66
N LEU A 229 27.23 14.06 -0.21
CA LEU A 229 27.89 14.75 -1.30
C LEU A 229 28.92 15.77 -0.79
N PHE A 230 28.54 16.60 0.20
CA PHE A 230 29.44 17.59 0.78
C PHE A 230 30.56 17.00 1.64
N SER A 231 30.33 15.82 2.24
CA SER A 231 31.37 15.09 2.97
C SER A 231 32.25 14.22 2.07
N PHE A 232 32.09 14.31 0.74
CA PHE A 232 32.73 13.41 -0.24
C PHE A 232 32.57 11.93 0.12
N GLY A 233 31.43 11.56 0.71
CA GLY A 233 31.14 10.19 1.14
C GLY A 233 32.00 9.68 2.29
N GLY A 234 32.67 10.57 3.03
CA GLY A 234 33.49 10.27 4.22
C GLY A 234 34.46 9.10 4.02
N LEU A 235 35.28 9.16 2.96
CA LEU A 235 36.31 8.17 2.63
C LEU A 235 35.79 6.72 2.43
N GLY A 236 34.50 6.54 2.13
CA GLY A 236 33.90 5.22 1.91
C GLY A 236 33.30 4.58 3.16
N ILE A 237 33.40 5.20 4.34
CA ILE A 237 32.75 4.68 5.56
C ILE A 237 31.23 4.76 5.42
N TRP A 238 30.70 5.86 4.88
CA TRP A 238 29.27 6.02 4.64
C TRP A 238 28.75 4.93 3.68
N THR A 239 29.46 4.71 2.57
CA THR A 239 29.06 3.69 1.58
C THR A 239 28.96 2.31 2.20
N LEU A 240 29.89 1.94 3.07
CA LEU A 240 29.84 0.66 3.78
C LEU A 240 28.62 0.54 4.71
N ILE A 241 28.35 1.60 5.49
CA ILE A 241 27.19 1.64 6.37
C ILE A 241 25.90 1.53 5.56
N ASP A 242 25.78 2.23 4.44
CA ASP A 242 24.59 2.19 3.60
C ASP A 242 24.37 0.83 2.93
N VAL A 243 25.44 0.20 2.43
CA VAL A 243 25.36 -1.14 1.87
C VAL A 243 24.85 -2.13 2.91
N LEU A 244 25.33 -2.02 4.16
CA LEU A 244 24.83 -2.85 5.26
C LEU A 244 23.36 -2.56 5.55
N LEU A 245 22.98 -1.29 5.73
CA LEU A 245 21.63 -0.88 6.11
C LEU A 245 20.57 -1.18 5.04
N ILE A 246 20.90 -1.00 3.75
CA ILE A 246 20.05 -1.38 2.62
C ILE A 246 20.04 -2.90 2.47
N GLY A 247 21.20 -3.54 2.65
CA GLY A 247 21.35 -5.00 2.59
C GLY A 247 20.46 -5.75 3.58
N VAL A 248 20.36 -5.25 4.81
CA VAL A 248 19.46 -5.80 5.85
C VAL A 248 18.02 -5.30 5.73
N GLY A 249 17.74 -4.33 4.85
CA GLY A 249 16.41 -3.74 4.66
C GLY A 249 15.95 -2.85 5.81
N TYR A 250 16.89 -2.31 6.60
CA TYR A 250 16.56 -1.36 7.68
C TYR A 250 16.16 0.00 7.13
N VAL A 251 16.85 0.45 6.08
CA VAL A 251 16.52 1.68 5.35
C VAL A 251 15.59 1.34 4.20
N GLY A 252 14.49 2.08 4.10
CA GLY A 252 13.51 1.98 3.02
C GLY A 252 13.25 3.33 2.33
N PRO A 253 12.41 3.35 1.30
CA PRO A 253 11.99 4.58 0.62
C PRO A 253 11.39 5.61 1.59
N ALA A 254 11.63 6.90 1.34
CA ALA A 254 11.11 8.00 2.16
C ALA A 254 9.57 8.03 2.23
N ASP A 255 8.91 7.55 1.18
CA ASP A 255 7.46 7.45 1.08
C ASP A 255 6.86 6.35 2.00
N GLY A 256 7.70 5.59 2.70
CA GLY A 256 7.28 4.48 3.56
C GLY A 256 6.72 3.30 2.78
N SER A 257 7.06 3.17 1.50
CA SER A 257 6.66 2.07 0.63
C SER A 257 7.56 0.85 0.80
N LEU A 258 7.10 -0.32 0.33
CA LEU A 258 7.94 -1.50 0.25
C LEU A 258 8.77 -1.51 -1.04
N TYR A 259 9.96 -2.10 -0.94
CA TYR A 259 10.75 -2.48 -2.11
C TYR A 259 10.02 -3.53 -2.96
N ILE A 260 10.26 -3.46 -4.27
CA ILE A 260 9.90 -4.46 -5.28
C ILE A 260 11.09 -5.38 -5.54
#